data_AF-A0A2V8K4A4-F1
#
_entry.id   AF-A0A2V8K4A4-F1
#
_cell.length_a   1.000
_cell.length_b   1.000
_cell.length_c   1.000
_cell.angle_alpha   90.00
_cell.angle_beta   90.00
_cell.angle_gamma   90.00
#
_symmetry.space_group_name_H-M   'P 1'
#
loop_
_entity.id
_entity.type
_entity.pdbx_description
1 polymer ?
#
loop_
_entity_poly.entity_id
_entity_poly.type
_entity_poly.pdbx_seq_one_letter_code
_entity_poly.pdbx_strand_id
1 'polypeptide(L)'
;MRYATILVTILTAVVAPARAQDATARIKAAQYALGMIRGPQRIDAINTMEYWGTGTDGRLAAKVTCHVSLSYFTPAMRVDVMRDPGARQIQVVSGNFAWDESVPGGGFIPGTTATPAPAAVKDRLLQLWSTPHGALKAAERAASSAKVTKENGATAITFPMTTPLAGITMKITLNASDHVEKVETRTESGTVTETTYSDYKDLGEIQSDVLFPLHITQKQGGVQVLDLTITKTDPNNP
;
A
#
# COMPACT_ATOMS: atom_id res chain seq x y z
N MET A 1 37.22 34.14 44.78
CA MET A 1 35.94 33.40 44.84
C MET A 1 35.19 33.63 43.54
N ARG A 2 35.12 32.64 42.64
CA ARG A 2 34.36 32.71 41.39
C ARG A 2 33.22 31.69 41.49
N TYR A 3 31.98 32.18 41.49
CA TYR A 3 30.79 31.35 41.52
C TYR A 3 30.59 30.69 40.14
N ALA A 4 30.56 29.36 40.11
CA ALA A 4 30.21 28.60 38.91
C ALA A 4 28.67 28.51 38.84
N THR A 5 28.08 29.22 37.89
CA THR A 5 26.65 29.11 37.56
C THR A 5 26.42 27.79 36.85
N ILE A 6 25.75 26.84 37.51
CA ILE A 6 25.28 25.60 36.89
C ILE A 6 24.03 25.94 36.07
N LEU A 7 24.16 25.90 34.75
CA LEU A 7 23.05 26.02 33.81
C LEU A 7 22.33 24.67 33.77
N VAL A 8 21.12 24.59 34.35
CA VAL A 8 20.25 23.42 34.25
C VAL A 8 19.47 23.52 32.94
N THR A 9 19.89 22.75 31.94
CA THR A 9 19.14 22.60 30.69
C THR A 9 17.95 21.67 30.95
N ILE A 10 16.75 22.24 31.06
CA ILE A 10 15.51 21.45 31.11
C ILE A 10 15.23 20.95 29.69
N LEU A 11 15.47 19.66 29.47
CA LEU A 11 15.08 18.97 28.24
C LEU A 11 13.57 18.76 28.28
N THR A 12 12.81 19.55 27.52
CA THR A 12 11.37 19.34 27.36
C THR A 12 11.13 18.16 26.43
N ALA A 13 10.70 17.02 26.98
CA ALA A 13 10.21 15.90 26.19
C ALA A 13 8.88 16.29 25.54
N VAL A 14 8.85 16.38 24.21
CA VAL A 14 7.60 16.57 23.47
C VAL A 14 6.84 15.25 23.48
N VAL A 15 5.86 15.13 24.39
CA VAL A 15 4.95 13.99 24.43
C VAL A 15 3.90 14.16 23.33
N ALA A 16 3.85 13.22 22.39
CA ALA A 16 2.82 13.21 21.36
C ALA A 16 1.41 13.13 22.01
N PRO A 17 0.38 13.80 21.44
CA PRO A 17 -0.97 13.75 21.98
C PRO A 17 -1.49 12.31 22.00
N ALA A 18 -2.31 11.96 23.01
CA ALA A 18 -2.81 10.60 23.24
C ALA A 18 -3.41 9.96 21.97
N ARG A 19 -4.16 10.73 21.16
CA ARG A 19 -4.73 10.25 19.89
C ARG A 19 -3.69 9.77 18.87
N ALA A 20 -2.54 10.42 18.79
CA ALA A 20 -1.46 10.00 17.89
C ALA A 20 -0.77 8.74 18.41
N GLN A 21 -0.70 8.56 19.74
CA GLN A 21 -0.21 7.33 20.36
C GLN A 21 -1.16 6.16 20.07
N ASP A 22 -2.48 6.38 20.19
CA ASP A 22 -3.51 5.39 19.87
C ASP A 22 -3.44 4.94 18.40
N ALA A 23 -3.26 5.90 17.48
CA ALA A 23 -3.09 5.61 16.06
C ALA A 23 -1.84 4.77 15.79
N THR A 24 -0.70 5.16 16.36
CA THR A 24 0.56 4.43 16.21
C THR A 24 0.45 3.00 16.71
N ALA A 25 -0.12 2.80 17.92
CA ALA A 25 -0.32 1.47 18.48
C ALA A 25 -1.24 0.61 17.60
N ARG A 26 -2.31 1.20 17.06
CA ARG A 26 -3.26 0.47 16.23
C ARG A 26 -2.72 0.11 14.85
N ILE A 27 -1.95 1.00 14.23
CA ILE A 27 -1.22 0.72 12.98
C ILE A 27 -0.24 -0.42 13.20
N LYS A 28 0.53 -0.39 14.30
CA LYS A 28 1.46 -1.45 14.64
C LYS A 28 0.77 -2.79 14.83
N ALA A 29 -0.36 -2.83 15.55
CA ALA A 29 -1.15 -4.07 15.71
C ALA A 29 -1.58 -4.68 14.36
N ALA A 30 -2.04 -3.85 13.42
CA ALA A 30 -2.39 -4.31 12.07
C ALA A 30 -1.17 -4.79 11.28
N GLN A 31 -0.02 -4.11 11.40
CA GLN A 31 1.24 -4.55 10.78
C GLN A 31 1.69 -5.91 11.34
N TYR A 32 1.55 -6.14 12.65
CA TYR A 32 1.80 -7.46 13.25
C TYR A 32 0.87 -8.52 12.69
N ALA A 33 -0.43 -8.21 12.60
CA ALA A 33 -1.44 -9.16 12.12
C ALA A 33 -1.20 -9.62 10.68
N LEU A 34 -0.68 -8.73 9.80
CA LEU A 34 -0.29 -9.10 8.43
C LEU A 34 1.08 -9.78 8.32
N GLY A 35 1.79 -9.94 9.43
CA GLY A 35 3.13 -10.49 9.40
C GLY A 35 4.18 -9.53 8.83
N MET A 36 4.03 -8.23 9.04
CA MET A 36 5.06 -7.27 8.61
C MET A 36 6.21 -7.21 9.60
N ILE A 37 5.90 -7.37 10.90
CA ILE A 37 6.87 -7.19 11.97
C ILE A 37 7.62 -8.49 12.25
N ARG A 38 8.96 -8.42 12.27
CA ARG A 38 9.87 -9.57 12.36
C ARG A 38 11.04 -9.32 13.32
N GLY A 39 11.61 -10.41 13.80
CA GLY A 39 12.80 -10.43 14.65
C GLY A 39 12.57 -9.86 16.07
N PRO A 40 13.55 -10.02 16.98
CA PRO A 40 13.46 -9.52 18.34
C PRO A 40 13.39 -7.98 18.41
N GLN A 41 13.94 -7.29 17.39
CA GLN A 41 13.89 -5.84 17.25
C GLN A 41 12.51 -5.33 16.82
N ARG A 42 11.57 -6.21 16.44
CA ARG A 42 10.21 -5.87 16.07
C ARG A 42 10.16 -4.82 14.94
N ILE A 43 10.94 -5.08 13.89
CA ILE A 43 11.04 -4.20 12.72
C ILE A 43 10.11 -4.69 11.61
N ASP A 44 9.60 -3.76 10.82
CA ASP A 44 8.95 -4.08 9.55
C ASP A 44 10.01 -4.59 8.56
N ALA A 45 9.87 -5.85 8.13
CA ALA A 45 10.82 -6.51 7.24
C ALA A 45 10.34 -6.63 5.80
N ILE A 46 9.14 -6.14 5.47
CA ILE A 46 8.54 -6.29 4.14
C ILE A 46 8.88 -5.05 3.30
N ASN A 47 9.97 -5.11 2.53
CA ASN A 47 10.38 -4.02 1.66
C ASN A 47 9.93 -4.19 0.22
N THR A 48 9.93 -5.43 -0.26
CA THR A 48 9.48 -5.81 -1.59
C THR A 48 8.41 -6.88 -1.47
N MET A 49 7.66 -7.08 -2.54
CA MET A 49 6.67 -8.15 -2.66
C MET A 49 6.43 -8.39 -4.13
N GLU A 50 6.23 -9.64 -4.50
CA GLU A 50 5.55 -9.99 -5.75
C GLU A 50 4.23 -10.68 -5.48
N TYR A 51 3.28 -10.54 -6.40
CA TYR A 51 2.06 -11.33 -6.39
C TYR A 51 1.53 -11.58 -7.79
N TRP A 52 0.83 -12.70 -7.93
CA TRP A 52 0.16 -13.12 -9.16
C TRP A 52 -1.32 -13.26 -8.90
N GLY A 53 -2.13 -12.96 -9.89
CA GLY A 53 -3.58 -13.08 -9.77
C GLY A 53 -4.27 -13.27 -11.09
N THR A 54 -5.52 -13.70 -11.00
CA THR A 54 -6.45 -13.80 -12.13
C THR A 54 -7.80 -13.22 -11.74
N GLY A 55 -8.58 -12.75 -12.71
CA GLY A 55 -9.91 -12.24 -12.40
C GLY A 55 -10.53 -11.49 -13.56
N THR A 56 -11.20 -10.36 -13.30
CA THR A 56 -11.93 -9.59 -14.30
C THR A 56 -11.72 -8.09 -14.19
N ASP A 57 -11.58 -7.43 -15.33
CA ASP A 57 -11.71 -5.99 -15.48
C ASP A 57 -13.20 -5.66 -15.66
N GLY A 58 -13.78 -5.00 -14.65
CA GLY A 58 -15.22 -4.69 -14.64
C GLY A 58 -15.65 -3.68 -15.70
N ARG A 59 -14.72 -2.84 -16.20
CA ARG A 59 -15.03 -1.85 -17.25
C ARG A 59 -15.08 -2.47 -18.63
N LEU A 60 -14.19 -3.42 -18.87
CA LEU A 60 -14.06 -4.07 -20.18
C LEU A 60 -14.78 -5.42 -20.24
N ALA A 61 -15.28 -5.91 -19.10
CA ALA A 61 -15.76 -7.28 -18.94
C ALA A 61 -14.74 -8.32 -19.44
N ALA A 62 -13.44 -7.99 -19.30
CA ALA A 62 -12.34 -8.79 -19.80
C ALA A 62 -11.75 -9.65 -18.68
N LYS A 63 -11.36 -10.89 -18.99
CA LYS A 63 -10.55 -11.70 -18.08
C LYS A 63 -9.19 -11.04 -17.89
N VAL A 64 -8.67 -11.12 -16.68
CA VAL A 64 -7.39 -10.52 -16.28
C VAL A 64 -6.47 -11.62 -15.77
N THR A 65 -5.21 -11.57 -16.18
CA THR A 65 -4.09 -12.20 -15.47
C THR A 65 -3.08 -11.11 -15.14
N CYS A 66 -2.56 -11.09 -13.92
CA CYS A 66 -1.57 -10.11 -13.51
C CYS A 66 -0.37 -10.72 -12.80
N HIS A 67 0.77 -10.06 -12.96
CA HIS A 67 1.97 -10.19 -12.15
C HIS A 67 2.36 -8.79 -11.70
N VAL A 68 2.55 -8.63 -10.39
CA VAL A 68 2.93 -7.35 -9.79
C VAL A 68 4.20 -7.55 -8.99
N SER A 69 5.19 -6.69 -9.22
CA SER A 69 6.38 -6.55 -8.39
C SER A 69 6.38 -5.15 -7.77
N LEU A 70 6.65 -5.03 -6.48
CA LEU A 70 6.65 -3.75 -5.79
C LEU A 70 7.82 -3.59 -4.81
N SER A 71 8.14 -2.32 -4.51
CA SER A 71 9.08 -1.93 -3.45
C SER A 71 8.54 -0.73 -2.68
N TYR A 72 8.75 -0.74 -1.36
CA TYR A 72 8.42 0.34 -0.44
C TYR A 72 9.64 1.18 -0.02
N PHE A 73 10.86 0.67 -0.28
CA PHE A 73 12.11 1.38 0.01
C PHE A 73 12.26 2.59 -0.91
N THR A 74 12.39 2.31 -2.22
CA THR A 74 12.07 3.27 -3.27
C THR A 74 10.65 2.95 -3.70
N PRO A 75 9.66 3.83 -3.46
CA PRO A 75 8.28 3.56 -3.83
C PRO A 75 8.18 3.23 -5.33
N ALA A 76 7.97 1.95 -5.63
CA ALA A 76 8.00 1.43 -6.98
C ALA A 76 7.00 0.30 -7.15
N MET A 77 6.42 0.19 -8.34
CA MET A 77 5.47 -0.85 -8.69
C MET A 77 5.54 -1.09 -10.19
N ARG A 78 5.69 -2.35 -10.60
CA ARG A 78 5.46 -2.83 -11.96
C ARG A 78 4.19 -3.66 -11.95
N VAL A 79 3.23 -3.32 -12.80
CA VAL A 79 2.00 -4.07 -13.01
C VAL A 79 2.02 -4.59 -14.44
N ASP A 80 2.23 -5.89 -14.59
CA ASP A 80 2.10 -6.60 -15.85
C ASP A 80 0.72 -7.26 -15.89
N VAL A 81 -0.13 -6.78 -16.78
CA VAL A 81 -1.53 -7.20 -16.86
C VAL A 81 -1.87 -7.64 -18.28
N MET A 82 -2.43 -8.83 -18.42
CA MET A 82 -3.02 -9.33 -19.65
C MET A 82 -4.54 -9.27 -19.55
N ARG A 83 -5.21 -8.79 -20.61
CA ARG A 83 -6.68 -8.74 -20.70
C ARG A 83 -7.19 -9.54 -21.90
N ASP A 84 -8.27 -10.29 -21.71
CA ASP A 84 -8.95 -11.07 -22.75
C ASP A 84 -10.49 -10.87 -22.70
N PRO A 85 -11.11 -10.19 -23.68
CA PRO A 85 -10.46 -9.54 -24.84
C PRO A 85 -9.64 -8.32 -24.41
N GLY A 86 -8.54 -8.05 -25.12
CA GLY A 86 -7.68 -6.91 -24.84
C GLY A 86 -6.21 -7.15 -25.21
N ALA A 87 -5.35 -6.27 -24.71
CA ALA A 87 -3.91 -6.36 -24.90
C ALA A 87 -3.18 -6.41 -23.54
N ARG A 88 -1.97 -6.96 -23.56
CA ARG A 88 -1.04 -6.87 -22.43
C ARG A 88 -0.58 -5.43 -22.23
N GLN A 89 -0.49 -4.99 -20.98
CA GLN A 89 0.06 -3.70 -20.59
C GLN A 89 1.03 -3.91 -19.43
N ILE A 90 2.19 -3.26 -19.49
CA ILE A 90 3.16 -3.26 -18.39
C ILE A 90 3.36 -1.82 -17.96
N GLN A 91 2.85 -1.48 -16.79
CA GLN A 91 2.87 -0.14 -16.24
C GLN A 91 3.84 -0.09 -15.07
N VAL A 92 4.77 0.88 -15.09
CA VAL A 92 5.79 1.01 -14.06
C VAL A 92 5.76 2.39 -13.42
N VAL A 93 6.00 2.44 -12.12
CA VAL A 93 6.38 3.65 -11.37
C VAL A 93 7.59 3.35 -10.51
N SER A 94 8.49 4.32 -10.37
CA SER A 94 9.62 4.28 -9.46
C SER A 94 9.96 5.71 -9.03
N GLY A 95 9.71 6.01 -7.75
CA GLY A 95 9.85 7.35 -7.19
C GLY A 95 9.00 8.36 -7.96
N ASN A 96 9.67 9.33 -8.60
CA ASN A 96 9.02 10.40 -9.35
C ASN A 96 8.86 10.10 -10.85
N PHE A 97 9.18 8.88 -11.29
CA PHE A 97 9.15 8.49 -12.70
C PHE A 97 8.11 7.39 -12.92
N ALA A 98 7.46 7.43 -14.09
CA ALA A 98 6.59 6.37 -14.55
C ALA A 98 6.76 6.17 -16.06
N TRP A 99 6.63 4.94 -16.52
CA TRP A 99 6.75 4.55 -17.93
C TRP A 99 5.98 3.27 -18.22
N ASP A 100 5.71 3.02 -19.50
CA ASP A 100 5.09 1.79 -19.99
C ASP A 100 6.13 0.94 -20.71
N GLU A 101 6.15 -0.35 -20.43
CA GLU A 101 7.11 -1.29 -21.03
C GLU A 101 6.41 -2.19 -22.05
N SER A 102 7.10 -2.55 -23.16
CA SER A 102 6.61 -3.58 -24.08
C SER A 102 6.90 -5.00 -23.56
N VAL A 103 7.97 -5.16 -22.77
CA VAL A 103 8.33 -6.36 -22.02
C VAL A 103 8.95 -5.94 -20.68
N PRO A 104 8.90 -6.77 -19.62
CA PRO A 104 9.50 -6.41 -18.36
C PRO A 104 11.01 -6.16 -18.50
N GLY A 105 11.52 -5.06 -17.93
CA GLY A 105 12.96 -4.81 -17.84
C GLY A 105 13.46 -3.51 -18.48
N GLY A 106 12.66 -2.45 -18.52
CA GLY A 106 13.13 -1.09 -18.81
C GLY A 106 13.50 -0.80 -20.27
N GLY A 107 13.15 -1.68 -21.22
CA GLY A 107 13.46 -1.48 -22.64
C GLY A 107 14.92 -1.74 -23.02
N PHE A 108 15.70 -2.41 -22.15
CA PHE A 108 17.11 -2.73 -22.43
C PHE A 108 17.31 -3.94 -23.36
N ILE A 109 16.23 -4.65 -23.70
CA ILE A 109 16.26 -5.73 -24.68
C ILE A 109 16.14 -5.11 -26.09
N PRO A 110 17.03 -5.45 -27.04
CA PRO A 110 16.95 -4.93 -28.41
C PRO A 110 15.55 -5.14 -29.02
N GLY A 111 14.98 -4.07 -29.59
CA GLY A 111 13.63 -4.09 -30.18
C GLY A 111 12.46 -3.89 -29.20
N THR A 112 12.74 -3.59 -27.92
CA THR A 112 11.71 -3.34 -26.90
C THR A 112 11.68 -1.87 -26.49
N THR A 113 10.58 -1.43 -25.89
CA THR A 113 10.35 -0.01 -25.57
C THR A 113 10.07 0.22 -24.09
N ALA A 114 10.54 1.36 -23.59
CA ALA A 114 10.11 1.97 -22.34
C ALA A 114 9.61 3.39 -22.64
N THR A 115 8.30 3.59 -22.65
CA THR A 115 7.65 4.84 -23.05
C THR A 115 7.35 5.69 -21.82
N PRO A 116 7.89 6.92 -21.69
CA PRO A 116 7.63 7.78 -20.54
C PRO A 116 6.13 8.07 -20.34
N ALA A 117 5.67 7.97 -19.10
CA ALA A 117 4.28 8.22 -18.69
C ALA A 117 4.21 9.12 -17.43
N PRO A 118 4.80 10.33 -17.45
CA PRO A 118 4.94 11.18 -16.26
C PRO A 118 3.60 11.56 -15.59
N ALA A 119 2.53 11.67 -16.38
CA ALA A 119 1.20 11.96 -15.85
C ALA A 119 0.64 10.83 -14.96
N ALA A 120 1.14 9.60 -15.11
CA ALA A 120 0.65 8.42 -14.38
C ALA A 120 1.35 8.19 -13.03
N VAL A 121 2.35 9.00 -12.66
CA VAL A 121 3.12 8.82 -11.41
C VAL A 121 2.22 8.79 -10.19
N LYS A 122 1.29 9.76 -10.07
CA LYS A 122 0.40 9.85 -8.91
C LYS A 122 -0.52 8.64 -8.82
N ASP A 123 -1.17 8.25 -9.92
CA ASP A 123 -2.12 7.15 -9.91
C ASP A 123 -1.44 5.81 -9.58
N ARG A 124 -0.25 5.57 -10.14
CA ARG A 124 0.51 4.33 -9.88
C ARG A 124 1.08 4.28 -8.47
N LEU A 125 1.55 5.41 -7.94
CA LEU A 125 1.94 5.48 -6.52
C LEU A 125 0.73 5.28 -5.61
N LEU A 126 -0.44 5.83 -5.96
CA LEU A 126 -1.66 5.62 -5.19
C LEU A 126 -2.05 4.15 -5.18
N GLN A 127 -1.89 3.44 -6.31
CA GLN A 127 -2.11 2.00 -6.39
C GLN A 127 -1.15 1.22 -5.46
N LEU A 128 0.14 1.55 -5.47
CA LEU A 128 1.13 0.98 -4.55
C LEU A 128 0.73 1.17 -3.09
N TRP A 129 0.42 2.41 -2.70
CA TRP A 129 0.05 2.75 -1.33
C TRP A 129 -1.33 2.25 -0.93
N SER A 130 -2.17 1.87 -1.88
CA SER A 130 -3.47 1.28 -1.58
C SER A 130 -3.38 -0.21 -1.26
N THR A 131 -2.30 -0.92 -1.60
CA THR A 131 -2.10 -2.32 -1.17
C THR A 131 -2.21 -2.46 0.36
N PRO A 132 -2.62 -3.61 0.92
CA PRO A 132 -2.79 -3.75 2.38
C PRO A 132 -1.55 -3.35 3.19
N HIS A 133 -0.38 -3.82 2.74
CA HIS A 133 0.91 -3.52 3.35
C HIS A 133 1.32 -2.06 3.10
N GLY A 134 1.09 -1.56 1.88
CA GLY A 134 1.35 -0.17 1.52
C GLY A 134 0.52 0.80 2.36
N ALA A 135 -0.76 0.53 2.56
CA ALA A 135 -1.67 1.41 3.29
C ALA A 135 -1.23 1.56 4.75
N LEU A 136 -0.81 0.45 5.40
CA LEU A 136 -0.28 0.50 6.76
C LEU A 136 1.05 1.25 6.85
N LYS A 137 1.95 1.09 5.87
CA LYS A 137 3.19 1.88 5.78
C LYS A 137 2.91 3.37 5.55
N ALA A 138 1.91 3.71 4.72
CA ALA A 138 1.48 5.08 4.51
C ALA A 138 0.89 5.68 5.79
N ALA A 139 0.08 4.90 6.52
CA ALA A 139 -0.48 5.29 7.81
C ALA A 139 0.61 5.55 8.85
N GLU A 140 1.62 4.68 8.91
CA GLU A 140 2.78 4.84 9.81
C GLU A 140 3.54 6.14 9.52
N ARG A 141 3.80 6.45 8.24
CA ARG A 141 4.43 7.72 7.84
C ARG A 141 3.59 8.94 8.21
N ALA A 142 2.27 8.79 8.22
CA ALA A 142 1.32 9.84 8.57
C ALA A 142 0.92 9.85 10.06
N ALA A 143 1.48 8.98 10.92
CA ALA A 143 0.90 8.61 12.22
C ALA A 143 0.52 9.79 13.13
N SER A 144 1.29 10.88 13.12
CA SER A 144 0.97 12.11 13.88
C SER A 144 -0.34 12.80 13.44
N SER A 145 -0.76 12.57 12.20
CA SER A 145 -1.98 13.08 11.57
C SER A 145 -3.07 12.02 11.41
N ALA A 146 -2.78 10.76 11.78
CA ALA A 146 -3.73 9.66 11.68
C ALA A 146 -4.77 9.72 12.80
N LYS A 147 -6.02 9.44 12.44
CA LYS A 147 -7.17 9.40 13.36
C LYS A 147 -7.75 8.00 13.37
N VAL A 148 -7.94 7.45 14.56
CA VAL A 148 -8.62 6.16 14.75
C VAL A 148 -10.05 6.42 15.20
N THR A 149 -11.00 5.77 14.53
CA THR A 149 -12.42 5.79 14.88
C THR A 149 -12.97 4.37 14.92
N LYS A 150 -14.09 4.19 15.63
CA LYS A 150 -14.92 3.00 15.54
C LYS A 150 -16.13 3.33 14.69
N GLU A 151 -16.33 2.59 13.63
CA GLU A 151 -17.45 2.76 12.70
C GLU A 151 -18.14 1.41 12.51
N ASN A 152 -19.42 1.31 12.90
CA ASN A 152 -20.18 0.06 12.84
C ASN A 152 -19.46 -1.14 13.48
N GLY A 153 -18.70 -0.91 14.56
CA GLY A 153 -17.91 -1.93 15.25
C GLY A 153 -16.52 -2.18 14.66
N ALA A 154 -16.26 -1.78 13.41
CA ALA A 154 -14.96 -1.88 12.77
C ALA A 154 -14.02 -0.74 13.18
N THR A 155 -12.71 -0.99 13.16
CA THR A 155 -11.70 0.05 13.39
C THR A 155 -11.38 0.75 12.07
N ALA A 156 -11.50 2.07 12.01
CA ALA A 156 -11.08 2.87 10.87
C ALA A 156 -9.88 3.76 11.22
N ILE A 157 -8.90 3.84 10.32
CA ILE A 157 -7.71 4.70 10.43
C ILE A 157 -7.73 5.66 9.25
N THR A 158 -7.87 6.96 9.50
CA THR A 158 -7.96 7.99 8.44
C THR A 158 -6.81 8.98 8.56
N PHE A 159 -6.17 9.30 7.44
CA PHE A 159 -5.06 10.24 7.40
C PHE A 159 -4.94 10.93 6.02
N PRO A 160 -4.41 12.16 5.96
CA PRO A 160 -4.04 12.77 4.70
C PRO A 160 -2.77 12.13 4.15
N MET A 161 -2.74 11.88 2.84
CA MET A 161 -1.54 11.48 2.12
C MET A 161 -0.57 12.66 2.01
N THR A 162 0.72 12.36 1.92
CA THR A 162 1.79 13.35 1.77
C THR A 162 2.29 13.40 0.32
N THR A 163 3.13 14.39 -0.01
CA THR A 163 3.76 14.54 -1.33
C THR A 163 4.38 13.21 -1.81
N PRO A 164 4.15 12.78 -3.06
CA PRO A 164 3.46 13.50 -4.15
C PRO A 164 1.93 13.33 -4.21
N LEU A 165 1.34 12.63 -3.24
CA LEU A 165 -0.10 12.31 -3.17
C LEU A 165 -0.89 13.28 -2.27
N ALA A 166 -0.33 14.44 -1.94
CA ALA A 166 -1.03 15.49 -1.19
C ALA A 166 -2.37 15.84 -1.85
N GLY A 167 -3.39 16.11 -1.03
CA GLY A 167 -4.77 16.32 -1.45
C GLY A 167 -5.62 15.04 -1.45
N ILE A 168 -5.02 13.87 -1.27
CA ILE A 168 -5.75 12.61 -1.11
C ILE A 168 -5.91 12.29 0.37
N THR A 169 -7.13 11.95 0.80
CA THR A 169 -7.37 11.32 2.10
C THR A 169 -7.45 9.82 1.93
N MET A 170 -6.71 9.07 2.74
CA MET A 170 -6.81 7.61 2.79
C MET A 170 -7.50 7.18 4.09
N LYS A 171 -8.37 6.18 3.98
CA LYS A 171 -9.04 5.52 5.10
C LYS A 171 -8.88 4.01 5.00
N ILE A 172 -8.34 3.41 6.05
CA ILE A 172 -8.16 1.97 6.20
C ILE A 172 -9.23 1.48 7.17
N THR A 173 -9.98 0.44 6.79
CA THR A 173 -10.88 -0.29 7.69
C THR A 173 -10.26 -1.64 8.02
N LEU A 174 -10.20 -1.98 9.30
CA LEU A 174 -9.66 -3.24 9.79
C LEU A 174 -10.79 -4.19 10.19
N ASN A 175 -10.65 -5.47 9.85
CA ASN A 175 -11.56 -6.51 10.33
C ASN A 175 -11.25 -6.93 11.79
N ALA A 176 -11.97 -7.94 12.29
CA ALA A 176 -11.82 -8.44 13.66
C ALA A 176 -10.46 -9.11 13.96
N SER A 177 -9.72 -9.51 12.92
CA SER A 177 -8.35 -10.06 13.01
C SER A 177 -7.27 -9.01 12.80
N ASP A 178 -7.64 -7.72 12.80
CA ASP A 178 -6.75 -6.59 12.52
C ASP A 178 -6.16 -6.57 11.11
N HIS A 179 -6.67 -7.39 10.18
CA HIS A 179 -6.29 -7.30 8.77
C HIS A 179 -6.99 -6.13 8.09
N VAL A 180 -6.33 -5.54 7.09
CA VAL A 180 -6.91 -4.49 6.25
C VAL A 180 -8.06 -5.09 5.43
N GLU A 181 -9.29 -4.73 5.74
CA GLU A 181 -10.49 -5.18 5.01
C GLU A 181 -10.82 -4.26 3.83
N LYS A 182 -10.60 -2.96 4.01
CA LYS A 182 -10.91 -1.96 2.99
C LYS A 182 -9.94 -0.79 3.04
N VAL A 183 -9.52 -0.33 1.87
CA VAL A 183 -8.86 0.96 1.67
C VAL A 183 -9.76 1.84 0.82
N GLU A 184 -10.17 2.99 1.36
CA GLU A 184 -10.85 4.06 0.64
C GLU A 184 -9.86 5.21 0.40
N THR A 185 -9.75 5.68 -0.84
CA THR A 185 -9.04 6.90 -1.17
C THR A 185 -10.01 7.92 -1.73
N ARG A 186 -9.90 9.16 -1.25
CA ARG A 186 -10.74 10.29 -1.65
C ARG A 186 -9.86 11.42 -2.14
N THR A 187 -10.02 11.81 -3.40
CA THR A 187 -9.35 12.97 -3.99
C THR A 187 -10.02 14.28 -3.55
N GLU A 188 -9.35 15.42 -3.75
CA GLU A 188 -9.93 16.75 -3.51
C GLU A 188 -11.19 17.00 -4.35
N SER A 189 -11.24 16.43 -5.56
CA SER A 189 -12.42 16.48 -6.43
C SER A 189 -13.60 15.64 -5.94
N GLY A 190 -13.43 14.89 -4.84
CA GLY A 190 -14.46 14.03 -4.25
C GLY A 190 -14.56 12.64 -4.87
N THR A 191 -13.67 12.28 -5.81
CA THR A 191 -13.64 10.94 -6.40
C THR A 191 -13.23 9.93 -5.34
N VAL A 192 -14.03 8.88 -5.18
CA VAL A 192 -13.78 7.80 -4.24
C VAL A 192 -13.39 6.52 -4.97
N THR A 193 -12.28 5.92 -4.55
CA THR A 193 -11.88 4.57 -4.92
C THR A 193 -11.86 3.71 -3.67
N GLU A 194 -12.59 2.59 -3.69
CA GLU A 194 -12.66 1.62 -2.61
C GLU A 194 -12.01 0.32 -3.09
N THR A 195 -11.02 -0.18 -2.37
CA THR A 195 -10.45 -1.52 -2.61
C THR A 195 -10.71 -2.38 -1.38
N THR A 196 -11.36 -3.53 -1.56
CA THR A 196 -11.63 -4.49 -0.49
C THR A 196 -10.68 -5.68 -0.59
N TYR A 197 -10.36 -6.25 0.56
CA TYR A 197 -9.43 -7.35 0.71
C TYR A 197 -10.02 -8.39 1.65
N SER A 198 -10.09 -9.64 1.21
CA SER A 198 -10.63 -10.73 2.02
C SER A 198 -9.79 -12.00 1.92
N ASP A 199 -10.15 -12.97 2.76
CA ASP A 199 -9.62 -14.34 2.71
C ASP A 199 -8.10 -14.40 2.83
N TYR A 200 -7.56 -13.61 3.76
CA TYR A 200 -6.13 -13.52 4.05
C TYR A 200 -5.51 -14.88 4.36
N LYS A 201 -4.42 -15.20 3.67
CA LYS A 201 -3.63 -16.43 3.81
C LYS A 201 -2.15 -16.14 3.59
N ASP A 202 -1.28 -17.02 4.09
CA ASP A 202 0.09 -17.09 3.59
C ASP A 202 0.03 -17.77 2.21
N LEU A 203 0.32 -16.99 1.17
CA LEU A 203 0.28 -17.41 -0.23
C LEU A 203 1.69 -17.59 -0.82
N GLY A 204 2.72 -17.57 0.04
CA GLY A 204 4.10 -17.80 -0.34
C GLY A 204 4.36 -19.26 -0.69
N GLU A 205 5.28 -19.50 -1.63
CA GLU A 205 5.83 -20.86 -1.87
C GLU A 205 6.62 -21.38 -0.66
N ILE A 206 7.19 -20.45 0.11
CA ILE A 206 7.84 -20.71 1.39
C ILE A 206 7.01 -20.02 2.47
N GLN A 207 6.57 -20.79 3.46
CA GLN A 207 5.83 -20.25 4.61
C GLN A 207 6.68 -19.20 5.33
N SER A 208 6.10 -18.01 5.43
CA SER A 208 6.74 -16.80 5.94
C SER A 208 5.91 -16.12 7.04
N ASP A 209 4.68 -16.60 7.27
CA ASP A 209 3.65 -15.97 8.09
C ASP A 209 3.30 -14.55 7.62
N VAL A 210 3.57 -14.23 6.36
CA VAL A 210 3.18 -12.96 5.74
C VAL A 210 1.83 -13.16 5.06
N LEU A 211 0.79 -12.55 5.62
CA LEU A 211 -0.57 -12.74 5.14
C LEU A 211 -0.89 -11.76 4.00
N PHE A 212 -1.40 -12.29 2.91
CA PHE A 212 -1.88 -11.52 1.77
C PHE A 212 -3.34 -11.89 1.46
N PRO A 213 -4.18 -10.95 1.01
CA PRO A 213 -5.56 -11.27 0.67
C PRO A 213 -5.62 -12.21 -0.55
N LEU A 214 -6.42 -13.27 -0.44
CA LEU A 214 -6.70 -14.15 -1.56
C LEU A 214 -7.66 -13.49 -2.57
N HIS A 215 -8.51 -12.56 -2.11
CA HIS A 215 -9.49 -11.88 -2.97
C HIS A 215 -9.40 -10.37 -2.82
N ILE A 216 -9.37 -9.67 -3.95
CA ILE A 216 -9.28 -8.21 -4.04
C ILE A 216 -10.35 -7.71 -5.00
N THR A 217 -11.22 -6.80 -4.54
CA THR A 217 -12.13 -6.08 -5.44
C THR A 217 -11.88 -4.59 -5.37
N GLN A 218 -12.10 -3.87 -6.47
CA GLN A 218 -12.02 -2.42 -6.49
C GLN A 218 -13.28 -1.82 -7.10
N LYS A 219 -13.79 -0.77 -6.47
CA LYS A 219 -14.85 0.10 -6.97
C LYS A 219 -14.33 1.52 -7.14
N GLN A 220 -14.74 2.18 -8.21
CA GLN A 220 -14.51 3.60 -8.44
C GLN A 220 -15.86 4.27 -8.69
N GLY A 221 -16.22 5.26 -7.87
CA GLY A 221 -17.54 5.90 -7.95
C GLY A 221 -18.71 4.92 -7.80
N GLY A 222 -18.54 3.86 -7.00
CA GLY A 222 -19.55 2.82 -6.78
C GLY A 222 -19.61 1.71 -7.85
N VAL A 223 -18.91 1.87 -8.98
CA VAL A 223 -18.85 0.86 -10.05
C VAL A 223 -17.67 -0.06 -9.81
N GLN A 224 -17.88 -1.38 -9.84
CA GLN A 224 -16.80 -2.36 -9.73
C GLN A 224 -15.94 -2.33 -11.00
N VAL A 225 -14.63 -2.09 -10.82
CA VAL A 225 -13.65 -1.96 -11.90
C VAL A 225 -12.65 -3.09 -11.92
N LEU A 226 -12.50 -3.82 -10.81
CA LEU A 226 -11.56 -4.91 -10.67
C LEU A 226 -12.09 -5.96 -9.69
N ASP A 227 -11.87 -7.23 -10.03
CA ASP A 227 -12.09 -8.38 -9.17
C ASP A 227 -10.92 -9.36 -9.44
N LEU A 228 -10.14 -9.69 -8.42
CA LEU A 228 -8.94 -10.52 -8.54
C LEU A 228 -8.90 -11.59 -7.46
N THR A 229 -8.65 -12.82 -7.87
CA THR A 229 -8.17 -13.90 -7.03
C THR A 229 -6.65 -13.97 -7.13
N ILE A 230 -5.97 -13.79 -6.01
CA ILE A 230 -4.51 -13.91 -5.88
C ILE A 230 -4.15 -15.39 -5.80
N THR A 231 -3.18 -15.81 -6.59
CA THR A 231 -2.79 -17.22 -6.72
C THR A 231 -1.48 -17.53 -6.03
N LYS A 232 -0.60 -16.54 -5.91
CA LYS A 232 0.74 -16.68 -5.33
C LYS A 232 1.24 -15.33 -4.83
N THR A 233 2.05 -15.34 -3.78
CA THR A 233 2.91 -14.21 -3.40
C THR A 233 4.36 -14.63 -3.27
N ASP A 234 5.25 -13.65 -3.36
CA ASP A 234 6.65 -13.76 -2.95
C ASP A 234 7.01 -12.57 -2.07
N PRO A 235 6.89 -12.71 -0.73
CA PRO A 235 7.33 -11.70 0.24
C PRO A 235 8.83 -11.82 0.58
N ASN A 236 9.53 -12.82 0.04
CA ASN A 236 10.80 -13.32 0.57
C ASN A 236 12.04 -12.84 -0.20
N ASN A 237 11.86 -11.93 -1.16
CA ASN A 237 12.95 -11.34 -1.94
C ASN A 237 13.22 -9.86 -1.57
N PRO A 238 13.55 -9.56 -0.29
CA PRO A 238 13.66 -8.19 0.26
C PRO A 238 14.72 -7.31 -0.41
#